data_AF-A0A7Y4IF59-F1
#
_entry.id   AF-A0A7Y4IF59-F1
#
_cell.length_a   1.000
_cell.length_b   1.000
_cell.length_c   1.000
_cell.angle_alpha   90.00
_cell.angle_beta   90.00
_cell.angle_gamma   90.00
#
_symmetry.space_group_name_H-M   'P 1'
#
loop_
_entity.id
_entity.type
_entity.pdbx_description
1 polymer ?
#
loop_
_entity_poly.entity_id
_entity_poly.type
_entity_poly.pdbx_seq_one_letter_code
_entity_poly.pdbx_strand_id
1 'polypeptide(L)'
;MDVTEGIVIFLITAMVVGVPLFGLTLRFSLKPLVEAFIRLKEAQHGGMEVRLLRERVAHLERVLEMHGLMDDPLPRPLRSGTPEHLPAVAPLKDRERV
;
A
#
# COMPACT_ATOMS: atom_id res chain seq x y z
N MET A 1 34.39 -45.34 -17.47
CA MET A 1 33.81 -44.03 -17.82
C MET A 1 34.83 -43.00 -17.41
N ASP A 2 35.33 -42.23 -18.36
CA ASP A 2 36.37 -41.24 -18.09
C ASP A 2 35.83 -40.11 -17.20
N VAL A 3 36.65 -39.60 -16.28
CA VAL A 3 36.21 -38.54 -15.35
C VAL A 3 35.73 -37.31 -16.11
N THR A 4 36.44 -36.96 -17.19
CA THR A 4 36.07 -35.88 -18.11
C THR A 4 34.71 -36.13 -18.77
N GLU A 5 34.44 -37.36 -19.20
CA GLU A 5 33.16 -37.75 -19.80
C GLU A 5 32.01 -37.61 -18.80
N GLY A 6 32.23 -38.01 -17.54
CA GLY A 6 31.27 -37.83 -16.46
C GLY A 6 30.95 -36.35 -16.16
N ILE A 7 31.97 -35.48 -16.16
CA ILE A 7 31.80 -34.04 -15.95
C ILE A 7 31.00 -33.41 -17.09
N VAL A 8 31.29 -33.78 -18.34
CA VAL A 8 30.59 -33.26 -19.51
C VAL A 8 29.11 -33.66 -19.48
N ILE A 9 28.82 -34.93 -19.17
CA ILE A 9 27.43 -35.42 -19.07
C ILE A 9 26.69 -34.69 -17.94
N PHE A 10 27.33 -34.48 -16.80
CA PHE A 10 26.73 -33.74 -15.69
C PHE A 10 26.40 -32.30 -16.08
N LEU A 11 27.34 -31.59 -16.72
CA LEU A 11 27.12 -30.20 -17.16
C LEU A 11 25.99 -30.09 -18.17
N ILE A 12 25.94 -30.98 -19.16
CA ILE A 12 24.86 -31.02 -20.16
C ILE A 12 23.53 -31.29 -19.46
N THR A 13 23.48 -32.27 -18.57
CA THR A 13 22.25 -32.62 -17.84
C THR A 13 21.79 -31.46 -16.95
N ALA A 14 22.71 -30.84 -16.23
CA ALA A 14 22.42 -29.68 -15.38
C ALA A 14 21.92 -28.50 -16.19
N MET A 15 22.44 -28.27 -17.40
CA MET A 15 21.98 -27.18 -18.25
C MET A 15 20.61 -27.49 -18.86
N VAL A 16 20.41 -28.70 -19.37
CA VAL A 16 19.15 -29.13 -20.04
C VAL A 16 17.99 -29.19 -19.05
N VAL A 17 18.22 -29.63 -17.81
CA VAL A 17 17.18 -29.71 -16.78
C VAL A 17 17.10 -28.40 -15.99
N GLY A 18 18.25 -27.84 -15.62
CA GLY A 18 18.34 -26.66 -14.76
C GLY A 18 17.85 -25.38 -15.45
N VAL A 19 18.14 -25.15 -16.73
CA VAL A 19 17.70 -23.92 -17.42
C VAL A 19 16.16 -23.85 -17.53
N PRO A 20 15.44 -24.91 -17.95
CA PRO A 20 13.98 -24.90 -17.94
C PRO A 20 13.39 -24.79 -16.53
N LEU A 21 13.94 -25.51 -15.55
CA LEU A 21 13.46 -25.40 -14.15
C LEU A 21 13.65 -23.99 -13.61
N PHE A 22 14.82 -23.40 -13.87
CA PHE A 22 15.12 -22.03 -13.48
C PHE A 22 14.19 -21.06 -14.18
N GLY A 23 13.98 -21.21 -15.49
CA GLY A 23 13.05 -20.38 -16.26
C GLY A 23 11.60 -20.46 -15.75
N LEU A 24 11.11 -21.65 -15.42
CA LEU A 24 9.80 -21.84 -14.79
C LEU A 24 9.76 -21.19 -13.41
N THR A 25 10.76 -21.42 -12.57
CA THR A 25 10.84 -20.85 -11.22
C THR A 25 10.90 -19.33 -11.25
N LEU A 26 11.68 -18.74 -12.16
CA LEU A 26 11.72 -17.30 -12.39
C LEU A 26 10.36 -16.81 -12.87
N ARG A 27 9.75 -17.47 -13.86
CA ARG A 27 8.44 -17.07 -14.40
C ARG A 27 7.33 -17.13 -13.35
N PHE A 28 7.35 -18.14 -12.48
CA PHE A 28 6.39 -18.30 -11.40
C PHE A 28 6.69 -17.40 -10.19
N SER A 29 7.95 -17.03 -9.93
CA SER A 29 8.31 -16.16 -8.81
C SER A 29 8.24 -14.68 -9.15
N LEU A 30 8.60 -14.25 -10.36
CA LEU A 30 8.59 -12.84 -10.75
C LEU A 30 7.20 -12.22 -10.64
N LYS A 31 6.17 -12.89 -11.16
CA LYS A 31 4.81 -12.34 -11.17
C LYS A 31 4.26 -12.05 -9.75
N PRO A 32 4.23 -13.02 -8.81
CA PRO A 32 3.78 -12.75 -7.44
C PRO A 32 4.73 -11.80 -6.70
N LEU A 33 6.04 -11.84 -6.99
CA LEU A 33 7.01 -10.98 -6.32
C LEU A 33 6.87 -9.51 -6.74
N VAL A 34 6.64 -9.25 -8.03
CA VAL A 34 6.32 -7.91 -8.54
C VAL A 34 4.99 -7.42 -7.97
N GLU A 35 3.95 -8.26 -7.93
CA GLU A 35 2.66 -7.87 -7.34
C GLU A 35 2.76 -7.56 -5.85
N ALA A 36 3.47 -8.39 -5.08
CA ALA A 36 3.74 -8.14 -3.67
C ALA A 36 4.56 -6.85 -3.46
N PHE A 37 5.53 -6.58 -4.35
CA PHE A 37 6.34 -5.36 -4.29
C PHE A 37 5.52 -4.11 -4.60
N ILE A 38 4.60 -4.16 -5.56
CA ILE A 38 3.68 -3.06 -5.86
C ILE A 38 2.76 -2.80 -4.66
N ARG A 39 2.11 -3.85 -4.11
CA ARG A 39 1.25 -3.73 -2.93
C ARG A 39 2.01 -3.17 -1.72
N LEU A 40 3.26 -3.59 -1.53
CA LEU A 40 4.12 -3.08 -0.47
C LEU A 40 4.43 -1.59 -0.70
N LYS A 41 4.79 -1.21 -1.93
CA LYS A 41 5.06 0.20 -2.29
C LYS A 41 3.82 1.08 -2.12
N GLU A 42 2.64 0.59 -2.49
CA GLU A 42 1.35 1.28 -2.29
C GLU A 42 1.05 1.46 -0.80
N ALA A 43 1.21 0.40 0.01
CA ALA A 43 1.04 0.48 1.45
C ALA A 43 2.03 1.46 2.11
N GLN A 44 3.28 1.49 1.62
CA GLN A 44 4.29 2.45 2.08
C GLN A 44 3.95 3.89 1.67
N HIS A 45 3.43 4.12 0.45
CA HIS A 45 2.99 5.45 0.01
C HIS A 45 1.84 5.97 0.89
N GLY A 46 0.82 5.15 1.14
CA GLY A 46 -0.27 5.52 2.05
C GLY A 46 0.22 5.78 3.48
N GLY A 47 1.17 4.96 3.97
CA GLY A 47 1.80 5.17 5.27
C GLY A 47 2.63 6.46 5.37
N MET A 48 3.25 6.89 4.28
CA MET A 48 4.06 8.11 4.22
C MET A 48 3.18 9.36 4.30
N GLU A 49 2.05 9.40 3.59
CA GLU A 49 1.10 10.51 3.69
C GLU A 49 0.50 10.63 5.10
N VAL A 50 0.12 9.50 5.71
CA VAL A 50 -0.37 9.47 7.09
C VAL A 50 0.70 9.94 8.08
N ARG A 51 1.95 9.55 7.88
CA ARG A 51 3.08 9.98 8.72
C ARG A 51 3.35 11.48 8.59
N LEU A 52 3.33 12.01 7.37
CA LEU A 52 3.52 13.44 7.10
C LEU A 52 2.37 14.25 7.71
N LEU A 53 1.13 13.80 7.53
CA LEU A 53 -0.04 14.44 8.13
C LEU A 53 0.06 14.44 9.67
N ARG A 54 0.46 13.32 10.27
CA ARG A 54 0.67 13.21 11.72
C ARG A 54 1.72 14.18 12.23
N GLU A 55 2.81 14.35 11.49
CA GLU A 55 3.86 15.31 11.83
C GLU A 55 3.37 16.76 11.74
N ARG A 56 2.58 17.08 10.71
CA ARG A 56 1.96 18.41 10.56
C ARG A 56 0.98 18.70 11.69
N VAL A 57 0.14 17.73 12.06
CA VAL A 57 -0.81 17.85 13.17
C VAL A 57 -0.05 18.08 14.49
N ALA A 58 0.98 17.29 14.77
CA ALA A 58 1.80 17.45 15.98
C ALA A 58 2.54 18.80 16.03
N HIS A 59 2.94 19.34 14.88
CA HIS A 59 3.52 20.67 14.82
C HIS A 59 2.47 21.75 15.12
N LEU A 60 1.27 21.63 14.53
CA LEU A 60 0.17 22.56 14.75
C LEU A 60 -0.29 22.56 16.21
N GLU A 61 -0.38 21.39 16.82
CA GLU A 61 -0.71 21.19 18.23
C GLU A 61 0.27 21.94 19.14
N ARG A 62 1.59 21.77 18.92
CA ARG A 62 2.60 22.53 19.68
C ARG A 62 2.50 24.04 19.46
N VAL A 63 2.20 24.49 18.25
CA VAL A 63 2.03 25.93 17.97
C VAL A 63 0.82 26.46 18.72
N LEU A 64 -0.29 25.72 18.74
CA LEU A 64 -1.50 26.11 19.45
C LEU A 64 -1.29 26.14 20.97
N GLU A 65 -0.57 25.15 21.50
CA GLU A 65 -0.14 25.08 22.90
C GLU A 65 0.72 26.29 23.28
N MET A 66 1.71 26.65 22.45
CA MET A 66 2.55 27.84 22.66
C MET A 66 1.75 29.16 22.62
N HIS A 67 0.68 29.22 21.83
CA HIS A 67 -0.20 30.39 21.77
C HIS A 67 -1.24 30.40 22.89
N GLY A 68 -1.23 29.43 23.80
CA GLY A 68 -2.17 29.33 24.92
C GLY A 68 -3.63 29.10 24.48
N LEU A 69 -3.83 28.56 23.26
CA LEU A 69 -5.15 28.32 22.65
C LEU A 69 -5.63 26.87 22.82
N MET A 70 -4.85 26.01 23.47
CA MET A 70 -5.29 24.68 23.88
C MET A 70 -5.83 24.73 25.31
N ASP A 71 -7.15 24.87 25.43
CA ASP A 71 -7.88 24.53 26.64
C ASP A 71 -7.96 22.99 26.78
N ASP A 72 -7.89 22.53 28.03
CA ASP A 72 -7.89 21.16 28.56
C ASP A 72 -8.63 20.06 27.74
N PRO A 73 -8.12 18.80 27.72
CA PRO A 73 -8.54 17.77 26.76
C PRO A 73 -9.88 17.14 27.13
N LEU A 74 -10.94 17.51 26.41
CA LEU A 74 -12.11 16.63 26.29
C LEU A 74 -11.78 15.48 25.33
N PRO A 75 -11.94 14.20 25.73
CA PRO A 75 -11.70 13.07 24.87
C PRO A 75 -12.80 13.02 23.81
N ARG A 76 -12.56 13.67 22.68
CA ARG A 76 -13.44 13.56 21.51
C ARG A 76 -13.07 12.24 20.83
N PRO A 77 -13.92 11.19 20.87
CA PRO A 77 -13.58 9.94 20.22
C PRO A 77 -13.39 10.22 18.72
N LEU A 78 -12.23 9.80 18.21
CA LEU A 78 -11.94 9.72 16.78
C LEU A 78 -13.07 8.91 16.14
N ARG A 79 -14.06 9.60 15.59
CA ARG A 79 -15.19 9.01 14.86
C ARG A 79 -14.61 8.27 13.66
N SER A 80 -14.38 6.97 13.84
CA SER A 80 -14.01 6.04 12.78
C SER A 80 -15.04 6.16 11.66
N GLY A 81 -14.58 6.53 10.47
CA GLY A 81 -15.41 6.78 9.30
C GLY A 81 -16.41 5.66 9.06
N THR A 82 -17.69 5.96 9.29
CA THR A 82 -18.81 5.23 8.70
C THR A 82 -19.00 5.83 7.30
N PRO A 83 -19.11 5.05 6.22
CA PRO A 83 -19.34 5.60 4.90
C PRO A 83 -20.70 6.29 4.90
N GLU A 84 -20.71 7.60 4.67
CA GLU A 84 -21.94 8.40 4.70
C GLU A 84 -22.87 7.94 3.57
N HIS A 85 -23.92 7.23 3.98
CA HIS A 85 -25.09 6.97 3.15
C HIS A 85 -25.78 8.32 2.94
N LEU A 86 -25.63 8.90 1.74
CA LEU A 86 -26.32 10.12 1.33
C LEU A 86 -27.85 9.95 1.53
N PRO A 87 -28.52 10.78 2.35
CA PRO A 87 -29.96 10.81 2.36
C PRO A 87 -30.43 11.62 1.15
N ALA A 88 -31.29 10.98 0.35
CA ALA A 88 -31.95 11.54 -0.81
C ALA A 88 -32.59 12.90 -0.51
N VAL A 89 -32.15 13.94 -1.23
CA VAL A 89 -32.79 15.24 -1.26
C VAL A 89 -34.12 15.09 -2.00
N ALA A 90 -35.21 15.16 -1.24
CA ALA A 90 -36.59 15.18 -1.72
C ALA A 90 -36.90 16.46 -2.53
N PRO A 91 -37.93 16.45 -3.39
CA PRO A 91 -38.07 17.39 -4.50
C PRO A 91 -38.61 18.75 -4.03
N LEU A 92 -37.88 19.83 -4.39
CA LEU A 92 -38.31 21.20 -4.12
C LEU A 92 -39.39 21.59 -5.15
N LYS A 93 -40.64 21.37 -4.75
CA LYS A 93 -41.86 21.81 -5.42
C LYS A 93 -41.94 23.35 -5.40
N ASP A 94 -42.05 23.90 -6.61
CA ASP A 94 -42.94 25.01 -6.99
C ASP A 94 -42.70 26.41 -6.37
N ARG A 95 -42.14 27.32 -7.17
CA ARG A 95 -42.42 28.77 -7.11
C ARG A 95 -42.17 29.44 -8.47
N GLU A 96 -43.21 29.41 -9.31
CA GLU A 96 -43.83 30.59 -9.95
C GLU A 96 -42.97 31.87 -10.09
N ARG A 97 -42.60 32.24 -11.33
CA ARG A 97 -42.62 33.62 -11.89
C ARG A 97 -42.68 33.55 -13.44
N VAL A 98 -43.82 33.88 -14.04
CA VAL A 98 -44.12 35.06 -14.90
C VAL A 98 -43.29 35.14 -16.17
#